data_AF-A0A835X183-F1
#
_entry.id   AF-A0A835X183-F1
#
_cell.length_a   1.000
_cell.length_b   1.000
_cell.length_c   1.000
_cell.angle_alpha   90.00
_cell.angle_beta   90.00
_cell.angle_gamma   90.00
#
_symmetry.space_group_name_H-M   'P 1'
#
loop_
_entity.id
_entity.type
_entity.pdbx_description
1 polymer ?
#
loop_
_entity_poly.entity_id
_entity_poly.type
_entity_poly.pdbx_seq_one_letter_code
_entity_poly.pdbx_strand_id
1 'polypeptide(L)' 'MKAMLEEREKKKFENFADLQERIGLKEPKKQISKRIMEEITGETRINLFVKR' A
#
# COMPACT_ATOMS: atom_id res chain seq x y z
N MET A 1 7.60 -8.89 -3.48
CA MET A 1 6.48 -9.22 -2.57
C MET A 1 6.90 -9.97 -1.31
N LYS A 2 7.89 -10.89 -1.33
CA LYS A 2 8.36 -11.59 -0.11
C LYS A 2 8.92 -10.66 0.98
N ALA A 3 9.73 -9.67 0.59
CA ALA A 3 10.32 -8.70 1.53
C ALA A 3 9.30 -7.93 2.40
N MET A 4 8.08 -7.65 1.89
CA MET A 4 7.05 -6.97 2.68
C MET A 4 6.51 -7.84 3.81
N LEU A 5 6.31 -9.13 3.52
CA LEU A 5 5.79 -10.09 4.49
C LEU A 5 6.87 -10.41 5.53
N GLU A 6 8.12 -10.60 5.11
CA GLU A 6 9.26 -10.85 6.00
C GLU A 6 9.52 -9.67 6.95
N GLU A 7 9.54 -8.43 6.44
CA GLU A 7 9.72 -7.26 7.31
C GLU A 7 8.55 -7.06 8.28
N ARG A 8 7.32 -7.38 7.86
CA ARG A 8 6.12 -7.36 8.71
C ARG A 8 6.14 -8.42 9.79
N GLU A 9 6.64 -9.62 9.48
CA GLU A 9 6.79 -10.72 10.44
C GLU A 9 7.83 -10.37 11.51
N LYS A 10 8.94 -9.72 11.12
CA LYS A 10 9.94 -9.23 12.09
C LYS A 10 9.39 -8.11 12.97
N LYS A 11 8.74 -7.11 12.37
CA LYS A 11 8.14 -5.98 13.09
C LYS A 11 6.99 -5.39 12.28
N LYS A 12 5.85 -5.19 12.92
CA LYS A 12 4.72 -4.50 12.29
C LYS A 12 5.13 -3.08 11.91
N PHE A 13 4.76 -2.65 10.71
CA PHE A 13 4.97 -1.27 10.26
C PHE A 13 4.13 -0.33 11.12
N GLU A 14 4.79 0.64 11.75
CA GLU A 14 4.14 1.63 12.61
C GLU A 14 3.70 2.87 11.83
N ASN A 15 4.38 3.16 10.72
CA ASN A 15 4.10 4.32 9.89
C ASN A 15 4.49 4.09 8.42
N PHE A 16 4.03 5.00 7.55
CA PHE A 16 4.31 4.91 6.11
C PHE A 16 5.78 5.16 5.75
N ALA A 17 6.54 5.87 6.58
CA ALA A 17 7.97 6.13 6.35
C ALA A 17 8.81 4.88 6.62
N ASP A 18 8.52 4.14 7.69
CA ASP A 18 9.14 2.86 8.04
C ASP A 18 8.88 1.81 6.96
N LEU A 19 7.65 1.77 6.41
CA LEU A 19 7.34 0.95 5.25
C LEU A 19 8.13 1.37 4.00
N GLN A 20 8.35 2.68 3.81
CA GLN A 20 9.13 3.23 2.70
C GLN A 20 10.61 2.84 2.81
N GLU A 21 11.22 3.04 3.98
CA GLU A 21 12.63 2.79 4.24
C GLU A 21 12.97 1.30 4.23
N ARG A 22 12.15 0.45 4.85
CA ARG A 22 12.42 -0.99 4.95
C ARG A 22 12.25 -1.72 3.62
N ILE A 23 11.24 -1.34 2.86
CA ILE A 23 10.85 -2.05 1.63
C ILE A 23 11.46 -1.36 0.40
N GLY A 24 12.01 -0.15 0.56
CA GLY A 24 12.50 0.69 -0.54
C GLY A 24 11.38 1.12 -1.49
N LEU A 25 10.13 1.11 -1.01
CA LEU A 25 8.98 1.43 -1.86
C LEU A 25 8.96 2.93 -2.12
N LYS A 26 8.82 3.39 -3.36
CA LYS A 26 8.69 4.83 -3.62
C LYS A 26 7.28 5.30 -3.26
N GLU A 27 7.19 6.18 -2.25
CA GLU A 27 5.98 6.92 -1.85
C GLU A 27 4.70 6.06 -1.73
N PRO A 28 4.60 5.20 -0.70
CA PRO A 28 3.43 4.34 -0.49
C PRO A 28 2.11 5.13 -0.40
N LYS A 29 2.15 6.35 0.15
CA LYS A 29 0.98 7.25 0.16
C LYS A 29 0.45 7.52 -1.25
N LYS A 30 1.33 7.89 -2.20
CA LYS A 30 0.91 8.18 -3.58
C LYS A 30 0.35 6.95 -4.27
N GLN A 31 0.94 5.77 -4.04
CA GLN A 31 0.41 4.52 -4.59
C GLN A 31 -0.99 4.21 -4.06
N ILE A 32 -1.22 4.37 -2.75
CA ILE A 32 -2.53 4.17 -2.14
C ILE A 32 -3.53 5.21 -2.66
N SER A 33 -3.16 6.50 -2.71
CA SER A 33 -4.03 7.54 -3.24
C SER A 33 -4.41 7.31 -4.70
N LYS A 34 -3.45 6.89 -5.53
CA LYS A 34 -3.72 6.53 -6.93
C LYS A 34 -4.70 5.37 -7.02
N ARG A 35 -4.49 4.30 -6.23
CA ARG A 35 -5.40 3.16 -6.15
C ARG A 35 -6.81 3.55 -5.72
N ILE A 36 -6.94 4.41 -4.70
CA ILE A 36 -8.24 4.93 -4.27
C ILE A 36 -8.92 5.68 -5.41
N MET A 37 -8.18 6.52 -6.13
CA MET A 37 -8.72 7.24 -7.30
C MET A 37 -9.20 6.28 -8.39
N GLU A 38 -8.38 5.28 -8.75
CA GLU A 38 -8.71 4.25 -9.74
C GLU A 38 -9.90 3.36 -9.32
N GLU A 39 -10.10 3.15 -8.02
CA GLU A 39 -11.28 2.46 -7.48
C GLU A 39 -12.54 3.33 -7.54
N ILE A 40 -12.42 4.64 -7.29
CA ILE A 40 -13.53 5.60 -7.39
C ILE A 40 -13.96 5.79 -8.86
N THR A 41 -13.02 5.85 -9.79
CA THR A 41 -13.30 5.97 -11.24
C THR A 41 -13.87 4.67 -11.82
N GLY A 42 -13.84 3.55 -11.07
CA GLY A 42 -14.37 2.27 -11.52
C GLY A 42 -13.48 1.54 -12.51
N GLU A 43 -12.22 1.94 -12.63
CA GLU A 43 -11.22 1.30 -13.50
C GLU A 43 -10.69 -0.01 -12.89
N THR A 44 -10.99 -0.27 -11.62
CA THR A 44 -10.55 -1.48 -10.89
C THR A 44 -11.71 -2.44 -10.64
N ARG A 45 -11.51 -3.73 -10.98
CA ARG A 45 -12.51 -4.81 -10.74
C ARG A 45 -12.64 -5.24 -9.28
N ILE A 46 -11.65 -4.92 -8.45
CA ILE A 46 -11.56 -5.31 -7.04
C ILE A 46 -11.31 -4.05 -6.23
N ASN A 47 -12.25 -3.72 -5.36
CA ASN A 47 -12.13 -2.55 -4.51
C ASN A 47 -11.47 -2.97 -3.18
N LEU A 48 -10.27 -2.47 -2.90
CA LEU A 48 -9.58 -2.68 -1.63
C LEU A 48 -9.87 -1.57 -0.61
N PHE A 49 -10.08 -0.34 -1.08
CA PHE A 49 -10.21 0.83 -0.22
C PHE A 49 -11.62 1.41 -0.21
N VAL A 50 -12.35 1.34 -1.32
CA VAL A 50 -13.67 1.98 -1.46
C VAL A 50 -14.73 0.92 -1.72
N LYS A 51 -15.50 0.52 -0.71
CA LYS A 51 -16.72 -0.28 -0.94
C LYS A 51 -17.79 0.58 -1.58
N ARG A 52 -18.30 0.16 -2.73
CA ARG A 52 -19.54 0.68 -3.31
C ARG A 52 -20.75 0.10 -2.57
#